data_AF-A0AB36ZES1-F1
#
_entry.id   AF-A0AB36ZES1-F1
#
_cell.length_a   1.000
_cell.length_b   1.000
_cell.length_c   1.000
_cell.angle_alpha   90.00
_cell.angle_beta   90.00
_cell.angle_gamma   90.00
#
_symmetry.space_group_name_H-M   'P 1'
#
loop_
_entity.id
_entity.type
_entity.pdbx_description
1 polymer ?
#
loop_
_entity_poly.entity_id
_entity_poly.type
_entity_poly.pdbx_seq_one_letter_code
_entity_poly.pdbx_strand_id
1 'polypeptide(L)'
;MDSLPVTDRTRVSRLRDRQRTDPAELHALLDEALVAHVAVVRDGAAIVLPILFARDGDSLLLHGSSGGGLLRQAARHSLLTASVTLVDGLVVARSTFDSSMNYRSAMVIGRAEALEGEEKARALDLLVARLLPGRNEEVRPSTDREIAATLVLRLPLAEASLKVRAHGAGDEPEAGVWAGVVPLVTRTLAPVPAEEGVAVPESVRRFSAAVDGAVPPWR
;
A
#
# COMPACT_ATOMS: atom_id res chain seq x y z
N MET A 1 12.25 12.02 -9.74
CA MET A 1 11.12 12.93 -9.99
C MET A 1 11.13 13.96 -8.87
N ASP A 2 11.10 15.27 -9.18
CA ASP A 2 11.22 16.31 -8.15
C ASP A 2 9.88 16.62 -7.47
N SER A 3 8.75 16.30 -8.13
CA SER A 3 7.41 16.45 -7.59
C SER A 3 6.40 15.57 -8.33
N LEU A 4 5.37 15.09 -7.62
CA LEU A 4 4.26 14.35 -8.22
C LEU A 4 3.42 15.27 -9.13
N PRO A 5 3.08 14.84 -10.36
CA PRO A 5 2.29 15.65 -11.27
C PRO A 5 0.85 15.83 -10.76
N VAL A 6 0.36 17.06 -10.82
CA VAL A 6 -1.02 17.42 -10.45
C VAL A 6 -1.86 17.55 -11.73
N THR A 7 -2.43 16.44 -12.17
CA THR A 7 -3.36 16.34 -13.31
C THR A 7 -4.79 16.61 -12.86
N ASP A 8 -5.74 16.70 -13.79
CA ASP A 8 -7.16 16.80 -13.44
C ASP A 8 -7.67 15.59 -12.65
N ARG A 9 -7.03 14.41 -12.80
CA ARG A 9 -7.40 13.19 -12.09
C ARG A 9 -6.69 13.04 -10.74
N THR A 10 -5.51 13.64 -10.57
CA THR A 10 -4.73 13.56 -9.31
C THR A 10 -4.88 14.80 -8.42
N ARG A 11 -5.52 15.86 -8.91
CA ARG A 11 -5.81 17.08 -8.12
C ARG A 11 -6.85 16.82 -7.06
N VAL A 12 -6.45 16.94 -5.79
CA VAL A 12 -7.40 16.90 -4.67
C VAL A 12 -8.28 18.15 -4.72
N SER A 13 -9.61 17.97 -4.68
CA SER A 13 -10.58 19.06 -4.75
C SER A 13 -10.99 19.61 -3.38
N ARG A 14 -11.17 18.73 -2.39
CA ARG A 14 -11.61 19.07 -1.02
C ARG A 14 -10.47 18.90 -0.01
N LEU A 15 -10.23 19.93 0.80
CA LEU A 15 -9.12 20.00 1.77
C LEU A 15 -7.78 19.81 1.05
N ARG A 16 -7.48 20.77 0.16
CA ARG A 16 -6.37 20.73 -0.80
C ARG A 16 -5.00 20.87 -0.13
N ASP A 17 -4.96 21.56 1.00
CA ASP A 17 -3.81 21.69 1.91
C ASP A 17 -3.23 20.35 2.38
N ARG A 18 -4.05 19.29 2.29
CA ARG A 18 -3.66 17.91 2.61
C ARG A 18 -3.02 17.16 1.44
N GLN A 19 -3.04 17.71 0.23
CA GLN A 19 -2.34 17.12 -0.89
C GLN A 19 -0.83 17.29 -0.69
N ARG A 20 -0.09 16.20 -0.81
CA ARG A 20 1.36 16.18 -0.81
C ARG A 20 1.84 15.83 -2.20
N THR A 21 2.96 16.44 -2.59
CA THR A 21 3.54 16.28 -3.92
C THR A 21 4.99 15.82 -3.86
N ASP A 22 5.50 15.50 -2.66
CA ASP A 22 6.82 14.90 -2.49
C ASP A 22 6.76 13.40 -2.84
N PRO A 23 7.49 12.92 -3.86
CA PRO A 23 7.56 11.50 -4.19
C PRO A 23 8.15 10.65 -3.05
N ALA A 24 9.04 11.22 -2.21
CA ALA A 24 9.59 10.49 -1.08
C ALA A 24 8.51 10.15 -0.03
N GLU A 25 7.58 11.07 0.24
CA GLU A 25 6.43 10.79 1.11
C GLU A 25 5.50 9.72 0.51
N LEU A 26 5.31 9.70 -0.82
CA LEU A 26 4.54 8.65 -1.50
C LEU A 26 5.25 7.30 -1.34
N HIS A 27 6.55 7.26 -1.59
CA HIS A 27 7.35 6.04 -1.47
C HIS A 27 7.34 5.49 -0.04
N ALA A 28 7.45 6.35 0.98
CA ALA A 28 7.35 5.95 2.37
C ALA A 28 5.99 5.29 2.68
N LEU A 29 4.87 5.87 2.23
CA LEU A 29 3.55 5.24 2.38
C LEU A 29 3.48 3.87 1.69
N LEU A 30 3.96 3.79 0.45
CA LEU A 30 3.90 2.55 -0.35
C LEU A 30 4.84 1.45 0.18
N ASP A 31 5.90 1.82 0.86
CA ASP A 31 6.85 0.89 1.48
C ASP A 31 6.36 0.37 2.83
N GLU A 32 5.55 1.14 3.54
CA GLU A 32 4.94 0.74 4.82
C GLU A 32 3.67 -0.10 4.61
N ALA A 33 2.88 0.23 3.60
CA ALA A 33 1.61 -0.44 3.36
C ALA A 33 1.77 -1.82 2.70
N LEU A 34 0.98 -2.80 3.16
CA LEU A 34 0.99 -4.15 2.62
C LEU A 34 -0.06 -4.35 1.50
N VAL A 35 -1.18 -3.63 1.58
CA VAL A 35 -2.35 -3.90 0.72
C VAL A 35 -2.69 -2.69 -0.15
N ALA A 36 -2.83 -2.95 -1.44
CA ALA A 36 -3.44 -2.03 -2.39
C ALA A 36 -4.84 -2.53 -2.76
N HIS A 37 -5.81 -1.63 -2.80
CA HIS A 37 -7.16 -1.88 -3.30
C HIS A 37 -7.20 -1.50 -4.78
N VAL A 38 -7.18 -2.49 -5.65
CA VAL A 38 -7.09 -2.32 -7.11
C VAL A 38 -8.49 -2.40 -7.72
N ALA A 39 -8.94 -1.28 -8.29
CA ALA A 39 -10.20 -1.18 -8.99
C ALA A 39 -10.04 -1.57 -10.48
N VAL A 40 -10.89 -2.49 -10.93
CA VAL A 40 -11.04 -2.93 -12.32
C VAL A 40 -12.50 -2.78 -12.72
N VAL A 41 -12.79 -2.18 -13.88
CA VAL A 41 -14.16 -2.12 -14.40
C VAL A 41 -14.45 -3.36 -15.24
N ARG A 42 -15.45 -4.15 -14.86
CA ARG A 42 -15.91 -5.34 -15.57
C ARG A 42 -17.43 -5.30 -15.70
N ASP A 43 -17.93 -5.49 -16.91
CA ASP A 43 -19.37 -5.55 -17.21
C ASP A 43 -20.14 -4.33 -16.64
N GLY A 44 -19.52 -3.14 -16.69
CA GLY A 44 -20.07 -1.89 -16.16
C GLY A 44 -19.93 -1.68 -14.64
N ALA A 45 -19.45 -2.68 -13.89
CA ALA A 45 -19.23 -2.59 -12.45
C ALA A 45 -17.76 -2.34 -12.10
N ALA A 46 -17.50 -1.45 -11.15
CA ALA A 46 -16.18 -1.30 -10.55
C ALA A 46 -15.98 -2.38 -9.47
N ILE A 47 -15.11 -3.35 -9.75
CA ILE A 47 -14.73 -4.40 -8.80
C ILE A 47 -13.41 -3.99 -8.13
N VAL A 48 -13.36 -4.05 -6.81
CA VAL A 48 -12.19 -3.66 -6.01
C VAL A 48 -11.56 -4.90 -5.41
N LEU A 49 -10.28 -5.13 -5.72
CA LEU A 49 -9.51 -6.28 -5.27
C LEU A 49 -8.47 -5.84 -4.23
N PRO A 50 -8.49 -6.38 -3.01
CA PRO A 50 -7.35 -6.25 -2.10
C PRO A 50 -6.20 -7.14 -2.59
N ILE A 51 -5.05 -6.53 -2.88
CA ILE A 51 -3.87 -7.21 -3.41
C ILE A 51 -2.65 -6.82 -2.57
N LEU A 52 -1.89 -7.83 -2.16
CA LEU A 52 -0.55 -7.64 -1.60
C LEU A 52 0.38 -7.14 -2.70
N PHE A 53 1.08 -6.04 -2.44
CA PHE A 53 1.91 -5.39 -3.44
C PHE A 53 3.31 -5.09 -2.89
N ALA A 54 4.22 -4.73 -3.80
CA ALA A 54 5.49 -4.12 -3.44
C ALA A 54 5.81 -2.99 -4.42
N ARG A 55 6.59 -2.02 -3.98
CA ARG A 55 7.15 -0.99 -4.85
C ARG A 55 8.47 -1.44 -5.47
N ASP A 56 8.61 -1.26 -6.79
CA ASP A 56 9.85 -1.40 -7.57
C ASP A 56 10.18 -0.05 -8.20
N GLY A 57 11.08 0.73 -7.58
CA GLY A 57 11.39 2.09 -8.01
C GLY A 57 10.14 2.97 -8.10
N ASP A 58 9.80 3.39 -9.32
CA ASP A 58 8.65 4.23 -9.66
C ASP A 58 7.46 3.40 -10.19
N SER A 59 7.28 2.17 -9.70
CA SER A 59 6.16 1.29 -10.06
C SER A 59 5.67 0.45 -8.88
N LEU A 60 4.40 0.05 -8.92
CA LEU A 60 3.86 -1.02 -8.08
C LEU A 60 3.94 -2.36 -8.82
N LEU A 61 4.36 -3.39 -8.11
CA LEU A 61 4.24 -4.78 -8.52
C LEU A 61 3.04 -5.40 -7.84
N LEU A 62 2.15 -5.98 -8.65
CA LEU A 62 0.97 -6.71 -8.22
C LEU A 62 1.10 -8.14 -8.73
N HIS A 63 0.67 -9.14 -7.95
CA HIS A 63 0.67 -10.52 -8.42
C HIS A 63 -0.60 -11.27 -8.05
N GLY A 64 -0.83 -12.38 -8.74
CA GLY A 64 -1.89 -13.33 -8.41
C GLY A 64 -1.90 -14.51 -9.39
N SER A 65 -2.91 -15.36 -9.30
CA SER A 65 -3.02 -16.52 -10.20
C SER A 65 -3.15 -16.10 -11.67
N SER A 66 -2.45 -16.79 -12.57
CA SER A 66 -2.60 -16.61 -14.02
C SER A 66 -3.99 -17.02 -14.56
N GLY A 67 -4.74 -17.80 -13.77
CA GLY A 67 -6.16 -18.12 -14.00
C GLY A 67 -7.14 -17.10 -13.38
N GLY A 68 -6.65 -16.12 -12.61
CA GLY A 68 -7.47 -15.09 -11.98
C GLY A 68 -8.06 -14.14 -13.01
N GLY A 69 -9.36 -14.29 -13.30
CA GLY A 69 -10.02 -13.57 -14.39
C GLY A 69 -9.91 -12.04 -14.32
N LEU A 70 -9.97 -11.46 -13.13
CA LEU A 70 -9.91 -10.00 -12.96
C LEU A 70 -8.50 -9.43 -13.11
N LEU A 71 -7.48 -10.11 -12.60
CA LEU A 71 -6.08 -9.72 -12.82
C LEU A 71 -5.68 -9.92 -14.29
N ARG A 72 -6.18 -10.96 -14.95
CA ARG A 72 -6.00 -11.15 -16.39
C ARG A 72 -6.68 -10.05 -17.21
N GLN A 73 -7.83 -9.55 -16.77
CA GLN A 73 -8.47 -8.41 -17.42
C GLN A 73 -7.67 -7.11 -17.23
N ALA A 74 -7.13 -6.90 -16.03
CA ALA A 74 -6.17 -5.83 -15.73
C ALA A 74 -4.93 -5.92 -16.63
N ALA A 75 -4.42 -7.12 -16.90
CA ALA A 75 -3.28 -7.39 -17.77
C ALA A 75 -3.47 -6.97 -19.24
N ARG A 76 -4.71 -6.76 -19.70
CA ARG A 76 -5.01 -6.33 -21.09
C ARG A 76 -4.83 -4.82 -21.28
N HIS A 77 -3.84 -4.23 -20.60
CA HIS A 77 -3.59 -2.78 -20.56
C HIS A 77 -4.81 -1.93 -20.19
N SER A 78 -5.71 -2.47 -19.36
CA SER A 78 -6.85 -1.72 -18.85
C SER A 78 -6.36 -0.55 -18.00
N LEU A 79 -7.07 0.58 -18.02
CA LEU A 79 -6.82 1.66 -17.07
C LEU A 79 -7.31 1.20 -15.69
N LEU A 80 -6.43 1.22 -14.71
CA LEU A 80 -6.69 0.77 -13.35
C LEU A 80 -6.47 1.91 -12.36
N THR A 81 -7.02 1.74 -11.16
CA THR A 81 -6.72 2.58 -10.02
C THR A 81 -6.33 1.70 -8.85
N ALA A 82 -5.17 1.93 -8.26
CA ALA A 82 -4.75 1.31 -7.01
C ALA A 82 -4.84 2.36 -5.88
N SER A 83 -5.63 2.05 -4.85
CA SER A 83 -5.73 2.86 -3.63
C SER A 83 -4.95 2.20 -2.51
N VAL A 84 -4.10 2.96 -1.83
CA VAL A 84 -3.35 2.52 -0.64
C VAL A 84 -3.68 3.48 0.49
N THR A 85 -4.03 2.96 1.66
CA THR A 85 -4.43 3.78 2.81
C THR A 85 -3.88 3.18 4.10
N LEU A 86 -3.28 4.03 4.92
CA LEU A 86 -2.99 3.77 6.32
C LEU A 86 -3.84 4.71 7.16
N VAL A 87 -4.63 4.14 8.09
CA VAL A 87 -5.38 4.92 9.08
C VAL A 87 -4.48 5.03 10.29
N ASP A 88 -4.07 6.26 10.54
CA ASP A 88 -3.16 6.55 11.61
C ASP A 88 -3.99 6.80 12.89
N GLY A 89 -5.12 7.50 12.90
CA GLY A 89 -5.82 7.65 14.20
C GLY A 89 -7.18 8.27 14.11
N LEU A 90 -7.99 8.14 15.15
CA LEU A 90 -9.27 8.85 15.23
C LEU A 90 -9.05 10.22 15.80
N VAL A 91 -9.62 11.24 15.17
CA VAL A 91 -9.64 12.59 15.72
C VAL A 91 -11.03 12.83 16.30
N VAL A 92 -11.05 12.98 17.61
CA VAL A 92 -12.25 13.23 18.40
C VAL A 92 -12.30 14.72 18.68
N ALA A 93 -13.19 15.41 17.98
CA ALA A 93 -13.48 16.81 18.23
C ALA A 93 -14.61 16.94 19.26
N ARG A 94 -14.89 18.16 19.71
CA ARG A 94 -16.01 18.46 20.63
C ARG A 94 -17.36 18.40 19.92
N SER A 95 -17.35 18.63 18.60
CA SER A 95 -18.50 18.41 17.73
C SER A 95 -18.38 17.09 16.95
N THR A 96 -19.53 16.46 16.68
CA THR A 96 -19.56 15.29 15.78
C THR A 96 -19.23 15.66 14.33
N PHE A 97 -19.37 16.92 13.96
CA PHE A 97 -19.09 17.42 12.61
C PHE A 97 -17.58 17.54 12.34
N ASP A 98 -16.80 17.97 13.34
CA ASP A 98 -15.36 18.20 13.21
C ASP A 98 -14.51 16.95 13.50
N SER A 99 -15.14 15.90 14.03
CA SER A 99 -14.50 14.60 14.24
C SER A 99 -14.08 13.95 12.91
N SER A 100 -12.93 13.29 12.90
CA SER A 100 -12.32 12.77 11.67
C SER A 100 -11.31 11.65 11.95
N MET A 101 -10.35 11.44 11.04
CA MET A 101 -9.23 10.53 11.23
C MET A 101 -7.92 11.14 10.71
N ASN A 102 -6.79 10.83 11.33
CA ASN A 102 -5.46 10.98 10.73
C ASN A 102 -5.21 9.78 9.80
N TYR A 103 -4.63 10.05 8.63
CA TYR A 103 -4.40 9.05 7.59
C TYR A 103 -3.33 9.49 6.59
N ARG A 104 -2.77 8.50 5.91
CA ARG A 104 -1.97 8.67 4.68
C ARG A 104 -2.59 7.81 3.60
N SER A 105 -2.93 8.42 2.47
CA SER A 105 -3.57 7.69 1.36
C SER A 105 -3.01 8.11 0.02
N ALA A 106 -2.76 7.13 -0.85
CA ALA A 106 -2.36 7.34 -2.23
C ALA A 106 -3.38 6.73 -3.19
N MET A 107 -3.55 7.39 -4.32
CA MET A 107 -4.22 6.85 -5.51
C MET A 107 -3.20 6.81 -6.64
N VAL A 108 -3.03 5.66 -7.27
CA VAL A 108 -2.18 5.46 -8.44
C VAL A 108 -3.08 5.08 -9.61
N ILE A 109 -3.03 5.88 -10.69
CA ILE A 109 -3.83 5.68 -11.88
C ILE A 109 -2.87 5.31 -13.01
N GLY A 110 -3.14 4.21 -13.71
CA GLY A 110 -2.25 3.81 -14.79
C GLY A 110 -2.74 2.59 -15.53
N ARG A 111 -2.08 2.32 -16.65
CA ARG A 111 -2.25 1.06 -17.38
C ARG A 111 -1.19 0.10 -16.87
N ALA A 112 -1.64 -1.01 -16.31
CA ALA A 112 -0.71 -2.05 -15.87
C ALA A 112 -0.15 -2.82 -17.07
N GLU A 113 1.10 -3.22 -16.97
CA GLU A 113 1.80 -4.07 -17.92
C GLU A 113 2.01 -5.46 -17.32
N ALA A 114 1.75 -6.51 -18.09
CA ALA A 114 2.06 -7.87 -17.67
C ALA A 114 3.54 -8.16 -17.90
N LEU A 115 4.22 -8.67 -16.87
CA LEU A 115 5.63 -9.05 -16.97
C LEU A 115 5.77 -10.50 -17.44
N GLU A 116 6.77 -10.75 -18.27
CA GLU A 116 7.10 -12.07 -18.83
C GLU A 116 8.59 -12.40 -18.64
N GLY A 117 8.95 -13.66 -18.92
CA GLY A 117 10.35 -14.13 -18.92
C GLY A 117 11.11 -13.83 -17.61
N GLU A 118 12.35 -13.37 -17.76
CA GLU A 118 13.25 -13.05 -16.66
C GLU A 118 12.74 -11.87 -15.81
N GLU A 119 12.08 -10.88 -16.42
CA GLU A 119 11.53 -9.74 -15.67
C GLU A 119 10.45 -10.18 -14.68
N LYS A 120 9.61 -11.14 -15.08
CA LYS A 120 8.60 -11.73 -14.21
C LYS A 120 9.22 -12.46 -13.03
N ALA A 121 10.25 -13.27 -13.28
CA ALA A 121 10.96 -13.99 -12.22
C ALA A 121 11.59 -13.00 -11.22
N ARG A 122 12.31 -11.99 -11.72
CA ARG A 122 12.90 -10.91 -10.89
C ARG A 122 11.85 -10.17 -10.07
N ALA A 123 10.69 -9.89 -10.65
CA ALA A 123 9.61 -9.18 -9.96
C ALA A 123 8.99 -10.02 -8.82
N LEU A 124 8.88 -11.34 -8.99
CA LEU A 124 8.44 -12.25 -7.92
C LEU A 124 9.44 -12.28 -6.77
N ASP A 125 10.73 -12.38 -7.07
CA ASP A 125 11.79 -12.33 -6.06
C ASP A 125 11.79 -10.98 -5.34
N LEU A 126 11.59 -9.88 -6.06
CA LEU A 126 11.51 -8.54 -5.48
C LEU A 126 10.29 -8.38 -4.57
N LEU A 127 9.12 -8.87 -4.97
CA LEU A 127 7.91 -8.88 -4.12
C LEU A 127 8.21 -9.52 -2.76
N VAL A 128 8.84 -10.69 -2.77
CA VAL A 128 9.24 -11.37 -1.53
C VAL A 128 10.28 -10.57 -0.76
N ALA A 129 11.33 -10.07 -1.41
CA ALA A 129 12.40 -9.31 -0.75
C ALA A 129 11.93 -7.99 -0.13
N ARG A 130 10.93 -7.33 -0.72
CA ARG A 130 10.35 -6.09 -0.18
C ARG A 130 9.48 -6.35 1.04
N LEU A 131 8.74 -7.45 1.05
CA LEU A 131 7.86 -7.81 2.17
C LEU A 131 8.62 -8.48 3.31
N LEU A 132 9.59 -9.33 3.00
CA LEU A 132 10.41 -10.08 3.95
C LEU A 132 11.89 -9.98 3.55
N PRO A 133 12.59 -8.89 3.93
CA PRO A 133 13.98 -8.68 3.58
C PRO A 133 14.90 -9.83 3.99
N GLY A 134 15.56 -10.45 2.99
CA GLY A 134 16.43 -11.61 3.14
C GLY A 134 15.74 -12.97 2.93
N ARG A 135 14.41 -13.00 2.74
CA ARG A 135 13.67 -14.27 2.64
C ARG A 135 14.11 -15.14 1.46
N ASN A 136 14.51 -14.55 0.35
CA ASN A 136 14.95 -15.29 -0.85
C ASN A 136 16.21 -16.15 -0.60
N GLU A 137 17.01 -15.83 0.42
CA GLU A 137 18.20 -16.60 0.80
C GLU A 137 17.85 -17.76 1.77
N GLU A 138 16.69 -17.71 2.39
CA GLU A 138 16.24 -18.68 3.40
C GLU A 138 15.39 -19.81 2.81
N VAL A 139 14.93 -19.68 1.56
CA VAL A 139 14.07 -20.64 0.88
C VAL A 139 14.59 -20.95 -0.52
N ARG A 140 14.13 -22.08 -1.09
CA ARG A 140 14.46 -22.40 -2.48
C ARG A 140 13.89 -21.33 -3.44
N PRO A 141 14.54 -21.10 -4.60
CA PRO A 141 13.94 -20.31 -5.67
C PRO A 141 12.60 -20.87 -6.15
N SER A 142 11.81 -20.01 -6.78
CA SER A 142 10.58 -20.41 -7.48
C SER A 142 10.93 -21.32 -8.66
N THR A 143 10.13 -22.37 -8.85
CA THR A 143 10.23 -23.25 -10.02
C THR A 143 9.58 -22.61 -11.24
N ASP A 144 9.96 -23.05 -12.45
CA ASP A 144 9.34 -22.61 -13.69
C ASP A 144 7.81 -22.79 -13.69
N ARG A 145 7.31 -23.86 -13.06
CA ARG A 145 5.88 -24.12 -12.93
C ARG A 145 5.19 -23.09 -12.04
N GLU A 146 5.79 -22.71 -10.91
CA GLU A 146 5.26 -21.68 -10.00
C GLU A 146 5.26 -20.30 -10.68
N ILE A 147 6.33 -19.98 -11.41
CA ILE A 147 6.43 -18.75 -12.20
C ILE A 147 5.35 -18.74 -13.28
N ALA A 148 5.16 -19.82 -14.03
CA ALA A 148 4.14 -19.93 -15.07
C ALA A 148 2.69 -19.81 -14.51
N ALA A 149 2.45 -20.32 -13.31
CA ALA A 149 1.13 -20.25 -12.64
C ALA A 149 0.80 -18.85 -12.07
N THR A 150 1.77 -17.95 -12.03
CA THR A 150 1.61 -16.61 -11.46
C THR A 150 1.49 -15.57 -12.57
N LEU A 151 0.66 -14.54 -12.40
CA LEU A 151 0.65 -13.33 -13.21
C LEU A 151 1.26 -12.21 -12.39
N VAL A 152 2.13 -11.41 -13.00
CA VAL A 152 2.71 -10.22 -12.38
C VAL A 152 2.40 -9.02 -13.24
N LEU A 153 1.90 -7.96 -12.60
CA LEU A 153 1.59 -6.69 -13.23
C LEU A 153 2.49 -5.59 -12.66
N ARG A 154 3.04 -4.76 -13.54
CA ARG A 154 3.72 -3.51 -13.21
C ARG A 154 2.78 -2.34 -13.46
N LEU A 155 2.48 -1.55 -12.43
CA LEU A 155 1.66 -0.34 -12.52
C LEU A 155 2.54 0.89 -12.26
N PRO A 156 2.76 1.76 -13.26
CA PRO A 156 3.60 2.95 -13.11
C PRO A 156 3.06 3.95 -12.07
N LEU A 157 3.94 4.58 -11.31
CA LEU A 157 3.61 5.69 -10.39
C LEU A 157 3.53 7.06 -11.09
N ALA A 158 3.62 7.09 -12.43
CA ALA A 158 3.66 8.31 -13.23
C ALA A 158 2.46 9.25 -13.03
N GLU A 159 1.30 8.70 -12.65
CA GLU A 159 0.11 9.47 -12.29
C GLU A 159 -0.41 9.00 -10.93
N ALA A 160 0.04 9.69 -9.88
CA ALA A 160 -0.35 9.40 -8.51
C ALA A 160 -0.71 10.68 -7.74
N SER A 161 -1.60 10.53 -6.76
CA SER A 161 -1.91 11.58 -5.79
C SER A 161 -1.65 11.06 -4.38
N LEU A 162 -1.07 11.90 -3.52
CA LEU A 162 -0.90 11.62 -2.10
C LEU A 162 -1.73 12.62 -1.29
N LYS A 163 -2.47 12.12 -0.31
CA LYS A 163 -3.24 12.92 0.65
C LYS A 163 -2.92 12.49 2.08
N VAL A 164 -2.54 13.43 2.92
CA VAL A 164 -2.10 13.18 4.29
C VAL A 164 -2.85 14.09 5.25
N ARG A 165 -3.31 13.52 6.37
CA ARG A 165 -3.81 14.26 7.52
C ARG A 165 -3.13 13.75 8.78
N ALA A 166 -2.47 14.66 9.49
CA ALA A 166 -1.70 14.38 10.70
C ALA A 166 -1.80 15.58 11.66
N HIS A 167 -3.01 15.89 12.12
CA HIS A 167 -3.26 17.02 13.02
C HIS A 167 -4.41 16.75 14.01
N GLY A 168 -4.42 17.46 15.13
CA GLY A 168 -5.49 17.43 16.14
C GLY A 168 -6.86 17.94 15.66
N ALA A 169 -7.81 17.98 16.58
CA ALA A 169 -9.14 18.55 16.35
C ALA A 169 -9.01 20.08 16.09
N GLY A 170 -9.76 20.59 15.11
CA GLY A 170 -9.66 21.97 14.63
C GLY A 170 -10.83 22.86 15.05
N ASP A 171 -11.67 22.36 15.95
CA ASP A 171 -12.87 22.99 16.49
C ASP A 171 -12.56 23.99 17.61
N GLU A 172 -13.53 24.86 17.91
CA GLU A 172 -13.40 25.84 18.99
C GLU A 172 -13.33 25.15 20.37
N PRO A 173 -12.54 25.67 21.32
CA PRO A 173 -12.50 25.12 22.67
C PRO A 173 -13.86 25.21 23.38
N GLU A 174 -14.29 24.12 24.00
CA GLU A 174 -15.47 24.04 24.85
C GLU A 174 -15.07 23.48 26.23
N ALA A 175 -15.48 24.18 27.29
CA ALA A 175 -15.14 23.80 28.65
C ALA A 175 -15.87 22.51 29.05
N GLY A 176 -15.12 21.55 29.63
CA GLY A 176 -15.68 20.28 30.08
C GLY A 176 -15.87 19.22 28.99
N VAL A 177 -15.59 19.53 27.72
CA VAL A 177 -15.64 18.56 26.61
C VAL A 177 -14.23 18.17 26.18
N TRP A 178 -13.94 16.87 26.25
CA TRP A 178 -12.66 16.32 25.83
C TRP A 178 -12.54 16.31 24.29
N ALA A 179 -11.35 16.62 23.79
CA ALA A 179 -10.99 16.47 22.39
C ALA A 179 -9.52 16.05 22.28
N GLY A 180 -9.20 15.33 21.21
CA GLY A 180 -7.86 14.84 20.98
C GLY A 180 -7.77 13.86 19.82
N VAL A 181 -6.67 13.12 19.81
CA VAL A 181 -6.42 12.05 18.85
C VAL A 181 -6.33 10.74 19.62
N VAL A 182 -6.96 9.69 19.12
CA VAL A 182 -6.73 8.30 19.52
C VAL A 182 -5.82 7.68 18.46
N PRO A 183 -4.50 7.58 18.71
CA PRO A 183 -3.58 7.00 17.75
C PRO A 183 -3.86 5.51 17.54
N LEU A 184 -3.71 5.06 16.31
CA LEU A 184 -3.78 3.68 15.86
C LEU A 184 -2.44 3.30 15.26
N VAL A 185 -1.93 2.15 15.67
CA VAL A 185 -0.70 1.58 15.11
C VAL A 185 -0.95 0.14 14.74
N THR A 186 -0.38 -0.29 13.63
CA THR A 186 -0.26 -1.72 13.34
C THR A 186 0.90 -2.27 14.15
N ARG A 187 0.67 -3.43 14.77
CA ARG A 187 1.69 -4.18 15.51
C ARG A 187 1.61 -5.64 15.14
N THR A 188 2.74 -6.32 15.18
CA THR A 188 2.81 -7.76 15.02
C THR A 188 2.57 -8.47 16.35
N LEU A 189 2.06 -9.69 16.25
CA LEU A 189 2.05 -10.64 17.37
C LEU A 189 3.23 -11.61 17.19
N ALA A 190 3.49 -12.42 18.21
CA ALA A 190 4.49 -13.47 18.12
C ALA A 190 4.20 -14.39 16.91
N PRO A 191 5.21 -14.71 16.07
CA PRO A 191 5.02 -15.62 14.95
C PRO A 191 4.50 -16.98 15.42
N VAL A 192 3.50 -17.50 14.71
CA VAL A 192 2.94 -18.84 14.99
C VAL A 192 3.63 -19.85 14.07
N PRO A 193 4.46 -20.76 14.61
CA PRO A 193 5.16 -21.74 13.78
C PRO A 193 4.18 -22.80 13.27
N ALA A 194 4.39 -23.28 12.04
CA ALA A 194 3.68 -24.43 11.50
C ALA A 194 4.17 -25.76 12.11
N GLU A 195 5.43 -25.80 12.55
CA GLU A 195 6.11 -26.96 13.11
C GLU A 195 6.89 -26.54 14.36
N GLU A 196 6.79 -27.32 15.44
CA GLU A 196 7.56 -27.05 16.67
C GLU A 196 9.06 -27.30 16.46
N GLY A 197 9.90 -26.56 17.18
CA GLY A 197 11.35 -26.73 17.15
C GLY A 197 12.08 -26.06 15.98
N VAL A 198 11.36 -25.54 14.99
CA VAL A 198 11.95 -24.73 13.91
C VAL A 198 12.08 -23.28 14.37
N ALA A 199 13.30 -22.75 14.38
CA ALA A 199 13.54 -21.37 14.76
C ALA A 199 12.91 -20.40 13.75
N VAL A 200 12.33 -19.31 14.26
CA VAL A 200 11.84 -18.21 13.41
C VAL A 200 13.01 -17.68 12.57
N PRO A 201 12.86 -17.54 11.24
CA PRO A 201 13.92 -16.99 10.39
C PRO A 201 14.18 -15.50 10.64
N GLU A 202 15.32 -15.00 10.17
CA GLU A 202 15.71 -13.61 10.40
C GLU A 202 14.87 -12.64 9.57
N SER A 203 14.47 -13.01 8.35
CA SER A 203 13.56 -12.20 7.53
C SER A 203 12.22 -11.91 8.24
N VAL A 204 11.69 -12.87 8.99
CA VAL A 204 10.45 -12.74 9.76
C VAL A 204 10.65 -11.81 10.96
N ARG A 205 11.77 -11.97 11.69
CA ARG A 205 12.11 -11.06 12.81
C ARG A 205 12.27 -9.62 12.34
N ARG A 206 12.96 -9.39 11.21
CA ARG A 206 13.12 -8.06 10.62
C ARG A 206 11.79 -7.44 10.21
N PHE A 207 10.89 -8.23 9.62
CA PHE A 207 9.54 -7.77 9.29
C PHE A 207 8.77 -7.32 10.53
N SER A 208 8.73 -8.15 11.59
CA SER A 208 8.11 -7.77 12.86
C SER A 208 8.72 -6.49 13.42
N ALA A 209 10.05 -6.39 13.49
CA ALA A 209 10.74 -5.21 13.98
C ALA A 209 10.43 -3.94 13.15
N ALA A 210 10.33 -4.07 11.83
CA ALA A 210 9.99 -2.95 10.94
C ALA A 210 8.55 -2.46 11.17
N VAL A 211 7.57 -3.38 11.25
CA VAL A 211 6.18 -3.04 11.52
C VAL A 211 6.00 -2.46 12.92
N ASP A 212 6.66 -3.03 13.92
CA ASP A 212 6.56 -2.57 15.31
C ASP A 212 7.32 -1.26 15.57
N GLY A 213 8.35 -0.99 14.78
CA GLY A 213 9.10 0.26 14.78
C GLY A 213 8.41 1.40 14.03
N ALA A 214 7.43 1.11 13.17
CA ALA A 214 6.66 2.13 12.48
C ALA A 214 5.82 2.92 13.48
N VAL A 215 6.06 4.23 13.51
CA VAL A 215 5.30 5.20 14.30
C VAL A 215 4.78 6.26 13.34
N PRO A 216 3.46 6.36 13.13
CA PRO A 216 2.90 7.40 12.30
C PRO A 216 3.20 8.79 12.87
N PRO A 217 3.33 9.81 12.01
CA PRO A 217 3.58 11.17 12.44
C PRO A 217 2.32 11.76 13.07
N TRP A 218 2.11 11.57 14.37
CA TRP A 218 1.12 12.32 15.15
C TRP A 218 1.71 13.70 15.43
N ARG A 219 1.09 14.77 14.94
CA ARG A 219 1.38 16.13 15.40
C ARG A 219 0.08 16.82 15.77
#